data_AF-A0A645IHX9-F1
#
_entry.id   AF-A0A645IHX9-F1
#
_cell.length_a   1.000
_cell.length_b   1.000
_cell.length_c   1.000
_cell.angle_alpha   90.00
_cell.angle_beta   90.00
_cell.angle_gamma   90.00
#
_symmetry.space_group_name_H-M   'P 1'
#
loop_
_entity.id
_entity.type
_entity.pdbx_description
1 polymer ?
#
loop_
_entity_poly.entity_id
_entity_poly.type
_entity_poly.pdbx_seq_one_letter_code
_entity_poly.pdbx_strand_id
1 'polypeptide(L)'
;MSVYVCAMYKVMKAKGIHEGCLEQMVRFFRDRLYAGGPVPVDEKGRIRVDDWELRPDVQAEVAGILSRVTQENLAELTDAEACSRELMALYGF
;
A
#
# COMPACT_ATOMS: atom_id res chain seq x y z
N MET A 1 -11.88 -1.90 -10.03
CA MET A 1 -11.16 -1.86 -8.75
C MET A 1 -10.42 -3.17 -8.58
N SER A 2 -9.13 -3.15 -8.22
CA SER A 2 -8.33 -4.37 -8.10
C SER A 2 -8.47 -4.97 -6.70
N VAL A 3 -8.80 -6.26 -6.62
CA VAL A 3 -8.83 -7.04 -5.37
C VAL A 3 -7.49 -7.00 -4.63
N TYR A 4 -6.39 -6.84 -5.38
CA TYR A 4 -5.04 -6.65 -4.83
C TYR A 4 -4.95 -5.45 -3.88
N VAL A 5 -5.46 -4.29 -4.30
CA VAL A 5 -5.36 -3.06 -3.49
C VAL A 5 -6.17 -3.20 -2.20
N CYS A 6 -7.37 -3.79 -2.27
CA CYS A 6 -8.20 -4.04 -1.11
C CYS A 6 -7.53 -5.01 -0.11
N ALA A 7 -6.86 -6.05 -0.61
CA ALA A 7 -6.11 -7.01 0.21
C ALA A 7 -4.86 -6.37 0.83
N MET A 8 -4.10 -5.62 0.03
CA MET A 8 -2.90 -4.89 0.45
C MET A 8 -3.21 -3.88 1.56
N TYR A 9 -4.27 -3.08 1.41
CA TYR A 9 -4.70 -2.13 2.43
C TYR A 9 -4.97 -2.82 3.76
N LYS A 10 -5.67 -3.95 3.73
CA LYS A 10 -5.96 -4.72 4.94
C LYS A 10 -4.67 -5.17 5.64
N VAL A 11 -3.73 -5.75 4.89
CA VAL A 11 -2.45 -6.24 5.42
C VAL A 11 -1.59 -5.09 5.96
N MET A 12 -1.46 -4.01 5.19
CA MET A 12 -0.63 -2.86 5.57
C MET A 12 -1.21 -2.11 6.78
N LYS A 13 -2.54 -2.00 6.89
CA LYS A 13 -3.21 -1.43 8.08
C LYS A 13 -3.00 -2.30 9.31
N ALA A 14 -3.17 -3.61 9.19
CA ALA A 14 -2.91 -4.55 10.30
C ALA A 14 -1.47 -4.46 10.81
N LYS A 15 -0.52 -4.15 9.93
CA LYS A 15 0.90 -3.96 10.26
C LYS A 15 1.26 -2.51 10.66
N GLY A 16 0.33 -1.57 10.61
CA GLY A 16 0.55 -0.16 10.95
C GLY A 16 1.45 0.60 9.97
N ILE A 17 1.53 0.17 8.71
CA ILE A 17 2.38 0.74 7.66
C ILE A 17 1.59 1.25 6.44
N HIS A 18 0.26 1.32 6.54
CA HIS A 18 -0.58 1.87 5.48
C HIS A 18 -0.35 3.38 5.32
N GLU A 19 -0.15 3.82 4.08
CA GLU A 19 0.06 5.21 3.72
C GLU A 19 -0.87 5.59 2.57
N GLY A 20 -1.49 6.77 2.66
CA GLY A 20 -2.16 7.40 1.52
C GLY A 20 -1.18 8.22 0.67
N CYS A 21 -1.70 8.87 -0.36
CA CYS A 21 -0.89 9.70 -1.28
C CYS A 21 -0.12 10.81 -0.54
N LEU A 22 -0.74 11.43 0.46
CA LEU A 22 -0.11 12.52 1.20
C LEU A 22 1.04 12.00 2.07
N GLU A 23 0.80 10.94 2.83
CA GLU A 23 1.80 10.31 3.70
C GLU A 23 3.00 9.83 2.89
N GLN A 24 2.76 9.18 1.74
CA GLN A 24 3.83 8.75 0.84
C GLN A 24 4.67 9.92 0.32
N MET A 25 4.03 11.02 -0.12
CA MET A 25 4.76 12.19 -0.62
C MET A 25 5.52 12.91 0.48
N VAL A 26 4.95 13.01 1.69
CA VAL A 26 5.64 13.56 2.86
C VAL A 26 6.88 12.73 3.19
N ARG A 27 6.76 11.39 3.23
CA ARG A 27 7.90 10.49 3.48
C ARG A 27 8.94 10.58 2.37
N PHE A 28 8.51 10.66 1.11
CA PHE A 28 9.41 10.85 -0.03
C PHE A 28 10.27 12.10 0.13
N PHE A 29 9.67 13.26 0.42
CA PHE A 29 10.43 14.50 0.57
C PHE A 29 11.28 14.52 1.83
N ARG A 30 10.71 14.12 2.97
CA ARG A 30 11.37 14.18 4.29
C ARG A 30 12.50 13.16 4.42
N ASP A 31 12.25 11.91 4.05
CA ASP A 31 13.13 10.78 4.39
C ASP A 31 13.92 10.26 3.18
N ARG A 32 13.71 10.82 1.98
CA ARG A 32 14.47 10.45 0.78
C ARG A 32 15.13 11.67 0.16
N LEU A 33 14.36 12.57 -0.46
CA LEU A 33 14.91 13.61 -1.33
C LEU A 33 15.68 14.70 -0.55
N TYR A 34 15.19 15.10 0.63
CA TYR A 34 15.76 16.20 1.41
C TYR A 34 16.26 15.76 2.79
N ALA A 35 16.65 14.50 2.94
CA ALA A 35 17.11 13.93 4.21
C ALA A 35 18.50 14.40 4.67
N GLY A 36 19.10 15.41 4.01
CA GLY A 36 20.41 15.98 4.37
C GLY A 36 21.62 15.08 4.07
N GLY A 37 21.43 13.99 3.33
CA GLY A 37 22.46 13.01 2.97
C GLY A 37 22.28 12.47 1.56
N PRO A 38 23.02 11.42 1.17
CA PRO A 38 22.85 10.79 -0.14
C PRO A 38 21.43 10.22 -0.29
N VAL A 39 20.82 10.46 -1.46
CA VAL A 39 19.48 9.98 -1.76
C VAL A 39 19.53 8.46 -2.02
N PRO A 40 18.82 7.63 -1.23
CA PRO A 40 18.84 6.19 -1.42
C PRO A 40 18.09 5.81 -2.70
N VAL A 41 18.76 5.04 -3.55
CA VAL A 41 18.24 4.56 -4.83
C VAL A 41 18.52 3.07 -5.00
N ASP A 42 17.72 2.40 -5.82
CA ASP A 42 18.00 1.02 -6.24
C ASP A 42 19.11 0.94 -7.29
N GLU A 43 19.46 -0.28 -7.71
CA GLU A 43 20.50 -0.54 -8.71
C GLU A 43 20.28 0.17 -10.07
N LYS A 44 19.05 0.60 -10.34
CA LYS A 44 18.67 1.32 -11.57
C LYS A 44 18.57 2.83 -11.35
N GLY A 45 18.97 3.33 -10.18
CA GLY A 45 18.91 4.74 -9.84
C GLY A 45 17.52 5.26 -9.49
N ARG A 46 16.58 4.39 -9.08
CA ARG A 46 15.20 4.79 -8.72
C ARG A 46 15.04 4.91 -7.21
N ILE A 47 14.41 5.98 -6.75
CA ILE A 47 13.97 6.10 -5.35
C ILE A 47 12.77 5.18 -5.14
N ARG A 48 12.82 4.34 -4.11
CA ARG A 48 11.77 3.37 -3.78
C ARG A 48 10.97 3.86 -2.56
N VAL A 49 9.69 4.13 -2.80
CA VAL A 49 8.68 4.44 -1.79
C VAL A 49 7.66 3.32 -1.65
N ASP A 50 7.69 2.37 -2.58
CA ASP A 50 7.01 1.08 -2.54
C ASP A 50 7.75 0.06 -1.64
N ASP A 51 8.76 0.50 -0.90
CA ASP A 51 9.60 -0.33 -0.04
C ASP A 51 8.82 -1.02 1.07
N TRP A 52 7.74 -0.40 1.57
CA TRP A 52 6.86 -0.99 2.58
C TRP A 52 5.85 -1.97 1.98
N GLU A 53 5.30 -1.65 0.80
CA GLU A 53 4.38 -2.51 0.06
C GLU A 53 5.06 -3.80 -0.40
N LEU A 54 6.29 -3.71 -0.90
CA LEU A 54 7.03 -4.84 -1.45
C LEU A 54 7.80 -5.65 -0.42
N ARG A 55 7.58 -5.42 0.88
CA ARG A 55 8.17 -6.26 1.93
C ARG A 55 7.75 -7.73 1.74
N PRO A 56 8.67 -8.70 1.91
CA PRO A 56 8.35 -10.12 1.74
C PRO A 56 7.17 -10.60 2.61
N ASP A 57 7.07 -10.11 3.85
CA ASP A 57 5.98 -10.49 4.76
C ASP A 57 4.62 -9.91 4.33
N VAL A 58 4.61 -8.70 3.76
CA VAL A 58 3.40 -8.08 3.20
C VAL A 58 2.94 -8.86 1.97
N GLN A 59 3.85 -9.10 1.02
CA GLN A 59 3.52 -9.79 -0.23
C GLN A 59 3.08 -11.24 -0.01
N ALA A 60 3.68 -11.95 0.94
CA ALA A 60 3.26 -13.30 1.30
C ALA A 60 1.82 -13.34 1.86
N GLU A 61 1.47 -12.41 2.74
CA GLU A 61 0.11 -12.32 3.28
C GLU A 61 -0.91 -11.91 2.22
N VAL A 62 -0.58 -10.94 1.36
CA VAL A 62 -1.43 -10.52 0.24
C VAL A 62 -1.66 -11.68 -0.73
N ALA A 63 -0.61 -12.41 -1.10
CA ALA A 63 -0.73 -13.60 -1.96
C ALA A 63 -1.62 -14.67 -1.33
N GLY A 64 -1.51 -14.90 -0.02
CA GLY A 64 -2.36 -15.84 0.71
C GLY A 64 -3.83 -15.42 0.78
N ILE A 65 -4.12 -14.11 0.83
CA ILE A 65 -5.49 -13.59 0.70
C ILE A 65 -5.99 -13.83 -0.72
N LEU A 66 -5.20 -13.47 -1.74
CA LEU A 66 -5.58 -13.61 -3.14
C LEU A 66 -5.84 -15.06 -3.57
N SER A 67 -5.15 -16.03 -2.98
CA SER A 67 -5.40 -17.45 -3.29
C SER A 67 -6.70 -17.99 -2.70
N ARG A 68 -7.34 -17.25 -1.78
CA ARG A 68 -8.55 -17.67 -1.04
C ARG A 68 -9.77 -16.80 -1.30
N VAL A 69 -9.56 -15.64 -1.91
CA VAL A 69 -10.63 -14.65 -2.13
C VAL A 69 -11.62 -15.17 -3.17
N THR A 70 -12.89 -15.10 -2.83
CA THR A 70 -14.04 -15.38 -3.70
C THR A 70 -14.98 -14.19 -3.67
N GLN A 71 -16.01 -14.20 -4.50
CA GLN A 71 -16.98 -13.10 -4.55
C GLN A 71 -17.77 -12.99 -3.23
N GLU A 72 -18.03 -14.12 -2.57
CA GLU A 72 -18.82 -14.21 -1.34
C GLU A 72 -18.04 -13.72 -0.11
N ASN A 73 -16.72 -13.93 -0.08
CA ASN A 73 -15.88 -13.60 1.07
C ASN A 73 -15.02 -12.33 0.86
N LEU A 74 -15.21 -11.62 -0.25
CA LEU A 74 -14.41 -10.45 -0.62
C LEU A 74 -14.41 -9.38 0.48
N ALA A 75 -15.58 -9.04 1.01
CA ALA A 75 -15.73 -8.03 2.07
C ALA A 75 -15.12 -8.46 3.40
N GLU A 76 -15.01 -9.77 3.65
CA GLU A 76 -14.42 -10.31 4.87
C GLU A 76 -12.89 -10.39 4.76
N LEU A 77 -12.37 -10.88 3.62
CA LEU A 77 -10.95 -11.13 3.43
C LEU A 77 -10.17 -9.89 3.00
N THR A 78 -10.84 -8.87 2.47
CA THR A 78 -10.21 -7.61 2.03
C THR A 78 -10.85 -6.41 2.71
N ASP A 79 -10.18 -5.25 2.68
CA ASP A 79 -10.76 -3.99 3.17
C ASP A 79 -11.53 -3.27 2.05
N ALA A 80 -12.60 -3.93 1.57
CA ALA A 80 -13.38 -3.48 0.41
C ALA A 80 -14.08 -2.13 0.68
N GLU A 81 -14.58 -1.92 1.90
CA GLU A 81 -15.21 -0.66 2.29
C GLU A 81 -14.23 0.50 2.32
N ALA A 82 -13.04 0.34 2.91
CA ALA A 82 -12.07 1.42 2.91
C ALA A 82 -11.54 1.70 1.51
N CYS A 83 -11.33 0.67 0.69
CA CYS A 83 -10.91 0.86 -0.69
C CYS A 83 -11.99 1.60 -1.50
N SER A 84 -13.27 1.29 -1.27
CA SER A 84 -14.39 2.04 -1.86
C SER A 84 -14.42 3.49 -1.37
N ARG A 85 -14.24 3.72 -0.07
CA ARG A 85 -14.21 5.07 0.52
C ARG A 85 -13.06 5.91 -0.02
N GLU A 86 -11.86 5.36 -0.12
CA GLU A 86 -10.71 6.07 -0.69
C GLU A 86 -10.92 6.38 -2.18
N LEU A 87 -11.54 5.46 -2.93
CA LEU A 87 -11.93 5.73 -4.30
C LEU A 87 -12.94 6.88 -4.40
N MET A 88 -13.96 6.88 -3.54
CA MET A 88 -14.98 7.94 -3.51
C MET A 88 -14.38 9.30 -3.13
N ALA A 89 -13.42 9.31 -2.21
CA ALA A 89 -12.69 10.52 -1.83
C ALA A 89 -11.92 11.14 -3.01
N LEU A 90 -11.44 10.35 -3.99
CA LEU A 90 -10.84 10.89 -5.21
C LEU A 90 -11.82 11.69 -6.07
N TYR A 91 -13.12 11.41 -5.95
CA TYR A 91 -14.20 12.10 -6.65
C TYR A 91 -14.92 13.14 -5.77
N GLY A 92 -14.47 13.33 -4.52
CA GLY A 92 -15.05 14.30 -3.57
C GLY A 92 -16.31 13.81 -2.84
N PHE A 93 -16.49 12.49 -2.72
CA PHE A 93 -17.59 11.86 -1.97
C PHE A 93 -17.11 11.18 -0.68
#